data_AF-A0A2N5KYN5-F1
#
_entry.id   AF-A0A2N5KYN5-F1
#
_cell.length_a   1.000
_cell.length_b   1.000
_cell.length_c   1.000
_cell.angle_alpha   90.00
_cell.angle_beta   90.00
_cell.angle_gamma   90.00
#
_symmetry.space_group_name_H-M   'P 1'
#
loop_
_entity.id
_entity.type
_entity.pdbx_description
1 polymer ?
#
loop_
_entity_poly.entity_id
_entity_poly.type
_entity_poly.pdbx_seq_one_letter_code
_entity_poly.pdbx_strand_id
1 'polypeptide(L)'
;MVQATKLKKRTAEQKAHDSMKYWDKRQKHEGAVYRKMFSKAQGYDFDSHFEKNQIKKKKLIRKRDNCLKLVDAANKRKKQAENNYKKAKDKYDRIVTQRIDLSNKLAEIAEHNTGWKNEGKCAIYRSDGKGEIIYISPSDSESENVSSNITYYPVDEGAPYSSYARVSSKGATVAGIIVGKDKADSYRKWHMLSRWNSSHIRLTYRGDFCYKHYLIASMNNDYKNLRDNIEVSLTFRFVYQAKITTSNDSKHHRKSSKASKSVAGNRNKKYTAITIKSGDTLWALSKKYGSSVQWMARVNHIKNPNLIYPGNKIRVA
;
A
#
# COMPACT_ATOMS: atom_id res chain seq x y z
N MET A 1 -4.56 7.68 35.30
CA MET A 1 -5.09 7.53 33.92
C MET A 1 -4.16 6.61 33.15
N VAL A 2 -4.57 5.36 32.93
CA VAL A 2 -3.75 4.38 32.19
C VAL A 2 -3.77 4.80 30.71
N GLN A 3 -2.64 5.29 30.21
CA GLN A 3 -2.48 5.57 28.79
C GLN A 3 -2.68 4.27 28.02
N ALA A 4 -3.77 4.18 27.25
CA ALA A 4 -4.01 3.06 26.35
C ALA A 4 -2.85 2.99 25.34
N THR A 5 -1.97 2.02 25.53
CA THR A 5 -0.86 1.72 24.63
C THR A 5 -1.43 1.40 23.25
N LYS A 6 -1.25 2.32 22.30
CA LYS A 6 -1.67 2.11 20.90
C LYS A 6 -1.02 0.81 20.39
N LEU A 7 -1.84 -0.20 20.12
CA LEU A 7 -1.42 -1.48 19.54
C LEU A 7 -0.56 -1.24 18.29
N LYS A 8 0.69 -1.72 18.34
CA LYS A 8 1.64 -1.61 17.22
C LYS A 8 1.01 -2.22 15.97
N LYS A 9 0.94 -1.43 14.89
CA LYS A 9 0.36 -1.89 13.62
C LYS A 9 1.15 -3.11 13.11
N ARG A 10 0.44 -4.20 12.82
CA ARG A 10 1.03 -5.44 12.27
C ARG A 10 1.81 -5.16 10.98
N THR A 11 2.99 -5.80 10.85
CA THR A 11 3.81 -5.72 9.64
C THR A 11 3.14 -6.46 8.47
N ALA A 12 3.57 -6.18 7.24
CA ALA A 12 3.03 -6.83 6.06
C ALA A 12 3.26 -8.36 6.07
N GLU A 13 4.43 -8.80 6.57
CA GLU A 13 4.80 -10.20 6.75
C GLU A 13 3.86 -10.90 7.74
N GLN A 14 3.64 -10.30 8.92
CA GLN A 14 2.72 -10.84 9.93
C GLN A 14 1.30 -11.00 9.37
N LYS A 15 0.81 -9.99 8.62
CA LYS A 15 -0.51 -10.07 7.98
C LYS A 15 -0.59 -11.20 6.94
N ALA A 16 0.46 -11.39 6.14
CA ALA A 16 0.51 -12.46 5.14
C ALA A 16 0.57 -13.84 5.80
N HIS A 17 1.40 -13.99 6.83
CA HIS A 17 1.52 -15.22 7.63
C HIS A 17 0.20 -15.60 8.31
N ASP A 18 -0.49 -14.64 8.94
CA ASP A 18 -1.78 -14.88 9.58
C ASP A 18 -2.85 -15.28 8.57
N SER A 19 -2.86 -14.64 7.40
CA SER A 19 -3.75 -15.03 6.29
C SER A 19 -3.46 -16.45 5.82
N MET A 20 -2.19 -16.84 5.68
CA MET A 20 -1.79 -18.19 5.30
C MET A 20 -2.28 -19.21 6.35
N LYS A 21 -2.02 -18.95 7.64
CA LYS A 21 -2.50 -19.81 8.75
C LYS A 21 -4.02 -19.95 8.78
N TYR A 22 -4.75 -18.86 8.53
CA TYR A 22 -6.20 -18.88 8.45
C TYR A 22 -6.70 -19.83 7.36
N TRP A 23 -6.14 -19.72 6.14
CA TRP A 23 -6.54 -20.56 5.02
C TRP A 23 -6.11 -22.01 5.16
N ASP A 24 -4.96 -22.29 5.79
CA ASP A 24 -4.54 -23.65 6.14
C ASP A 24 -5.56 -24.33 7.07
N LYS A 25 -5.98 -23.63 8.14
CA LYS A 25 -7.01 -24.12 9.06
C LYS A 25 -8.35 -24.35 8.34
N ARG A 26 -8.74 -23.41 7.47
CA ARG A 26 -9.98 -23.48 6.68
C ARG A 26 -9.97 -24.69 5.74
N GLN A 27 -8.89 -24.91 5.00
CA GLN A 27 -8.73 -26.04 4.08
C GLN A 27 -8.83 -27.38 4.83
N LYS A 28 -8.15 -27.51 5.98
CA LYS A 28 -8.22 -28.71 6.82
C LYS A 28 -9.64 -28.99 7.30
N HIS A 29 -10.35 -27.95 7.74
CA HIS A 29 -11.75 -28.04 8.17
C HIS A 29 -12.67 -28.49 7.02
N GLU A 30 -12.63 -27.83 5.87
CA GLU A 30 -13.46 -28.21 4.71
C GLU A 30 -13.12 -29.61 4.18
N GLY A 31 -11.84 -30.01 4.25
CA GLY A 31 -11.41 -31.38 3.95
C GLY A 31 -11.99 -32.43 4.91
N ALA A 32 -12.08 -32.11 6.21
CA ALA A 32 -12.70 -32.99 7.20
C ALA A 32 -14.22 -33.11 6.97
N VAL A 33 -14.90 -32.00 6.67
CA VAL A 33 -16.33 -31.99 6.32
C VAL A 33 -16.59 -32.83 5.08
N TYR A 34 -15.78 -32.67 4.03
CA TYR A 34 -15.88 -33.49 2.81
C TYR A 34 -15.76 -34.99 3.12
N ARG A 35 -14.72 -35.39 3.87
CA ARG A 35 -14.50 -36.81 4.25
C ARG A 35 -15.70 -37.38 5.02
N LYS A 36 -16.23 -36.63 5.99
CA LYS A 36 -17.39 -37.04 6.79
C LYS A 36 -18.64 -37.24 5.93
N MET A 37 -18.91 -36.32 5.01
CA MET A 37 -20.07 -36.41 4.11
C MET A 37 -19.92 -37.54 3.10
N PHE A 38 -18.71 -37.73 2.57
CA PHE A 38 -18.41 -38.77 1.59
C PHE A 38 -18.55 -40.17 2.22
N SER A 39 -18.01 -40.37 3.43
CA SER A 39 -18.18 -41.61 4.18
C SER A 39 -19.66 -41.92 4.46
N LYS A 40 -20.47 -40.90 4.82
CA LYS A 40 -21.91 -41.07 5.02
C LYS A 40 -22.66 -41.46 3.74
N ALA A 41 -22.25 -40.91 2.59
CA ALA A 41 -22.82 -41.29 1.30
C ALA A 41 -22.48 -42.75 0.93
N GLN A 42 -21.23 -43.17 1.15
CA GLN A 42 -20.81 -44.56 0.95
C GLN A 42 -21.55 -45.53 1.87
N GLY A 43 -21.81 -45.15 3.13
CA GLY A 43 -22.61 -45.96 4.05
C GLY A 43 -24.03 -46.22 3.51
N TYR A 44 -24.73 -45.18 3.05
CA TYR A 44 -26.06 -45.37 2.46
C TYR A 44 -26.06 -46.18 1.16
N ASP A 45 -25.00 -46.06 0.37
CA ASP A 45 -24.82 -46.85 -0.86
C ASP A 45 -24.64 -48.33 -0.50
N PHE A 46 -23.75 -48.64 0.44
CA PHE A 46 -23.52 -49.97 0.99
C PHE A 46 -24.82 -50.56 1.58
N ASP A 47 -25.50 -49.86 2.49
CA ASP A 47 -26.76 -50.32 3.10
C ASP A 47 -27.83 -50.62 2.03
N SER A 48 -27.89 -49.82 0.96
CA SER A 48 -28.87 -50.01 -0.12
C SER A 48 -28.61 -51.26 -0.97
N HIS A 49 -27.37 -51.72 -1.05
CA HIS A 49 -26.98 -52.92 -1.80
C HIS A 49 -27.43 -54.21 -1.10
N PHE A 50 -27.41 -54.25 0.24
CA PHE A 50 -27.78 -55.43 1.03
C PHE A 50 -29.26 -55.47 1.44
N GLU A 51 -30.00 -54.37 1.27
CA GLU A 51 -31.42 -54.28 1.68
C GLU A 51 -32.35 -55.05 0.71
N LYS A 52 -33.03 -56.08 1.23
CA LYS A 52 -33.96 -56.93 0.47
C LYS A 52 -35.33 -56.27 0.25
N ASN A 53 -35.74 -55.34 1.12
CA ASN A 53 -37.03 -54.65 1.01
C ASN A 53 -36.95 -53.45 0.03
N GLN A 54 -37.72 -53.51 -1.06
CA GLN A 54 -37.70 -52.51 -2.14
C GLN A 54 -38.07 -51.08 -1.69
N ILE A 55 -38.97 -50.92 -0.71
CA ILE A 55 -39.40 -49.60 -0.21
C ILE A 55 -38.27 -48.98 0.62
N LYS A 56 -37.63 -49.78 1.50
CA LYS A 56 -36.49 -49.32 2.31
C LYS A 56 -35.29 -48.98 1.43
N LYS A 57 -35.01 -49.80 0.42
CA LYS A 57 -33.96 -49.55 -0.59
C LYS A 57 -34.14 -48.21 -1.29
N LYS A 58 -35.35 -47.90 -1.81
CA LYS A 58 -35.64 -46.58 -2.42
C LYS A 58 -35.44 -45.41 -1.45
N LYS A 59 -35.77 -45.56 -0.16
CA LYS A 59 -35.52 -44.53 0.86
C LYS A 59 -34.02 -44.30 1.09
N LEU A 60 -33.21 -45.35 1.11
CA LEU A 60 -31.75 -45.27 1.26
C LEU A 60 -31.09 -44.57 0.07
N ILE A 61 -31.51 -44.90 -1.16
CA ILE A 61 -31.04 -44.24 -2.39
C ILE A 61 -31.32 -42.74 -2.35
N ARG A 62 -32.53 -42.32 -1.94
CA ARG A 62 -32.84 -40.88 -1.77
C ARG A 62 -31.94 -40.19 -0.74
N LYS A 63 -31.62 -40.86 0.37
CA LYS A 63 -30.69 -40.33 1.38
C LYS A 63 -29.27 -40.22 0.83
N ARG A 64 -28.80 -41.21 0.07
CA ARG A 64 -27.52 -41.19 -0.64
C ARG A 64 -27.43 -40.00 -1.60
N ASP A 65 -28.42 -39.83 -2.47
CA ASP A 65 -28.42 -38.75 -3.47
C ASP A 65 -28.42 -37.36 -2.82
N ASN A 66 -29.16 -37.20 -1.71
CA ASN A 66 -29.10 -35.98 -0.91
C ASN A 66 -27.71 -35.76 -0.28
N CYS A 67 -27.06 -36.81 0.22
CA CYS A 67 -25.69 -36.73 0.72
C CYS A 67 -24.67 -36.41 -0.39
N LEU A 68 -24.81 -36.98 -1.59
CA LEU A 68 -23.95 -36.69 -2.74
C LEU A 68 -23.97 -35.20 -3.11
N LYS A 69 -25.16 -34.56 -3.15
CA LYS A 69 -25.26 -33.11 -3.35
C LYS A 69 -24.49 -32.30 -2.31
N LEU A 70 -24.50 -32.74 -1.05
CA LEU A 70 -23.74 -32.12 0.03
C LEU A 70 -22.23 -32.37 -0.10
N VAL A 71 -21.83 -33.55 -0.56
CA VAL A 71 -20.43 -33.88 -0.89
C VAL A 71 -19.92 -32.96 -1.98
N ASP A 72 -20.67 -32.76 -3.06
CA ASP A 72 -20.28 -31.87 -4.16
C ASP A 72 -20.12 -30.43 -3.69
N ALA A 73 -21.04 -29.94 -2.85
CA ALA A 73 -20.95 -28.62 -2.23
C ALA A 73 -19.71 -28.51 -1.31
N ALA A 74 -19.43 -29.54 -0.51
CA ALA A 74 -18.24 -29.57 0.35
C ALA A 74 -16.94 -29.64 -0.47
N ASN A 75 -16.92 -30.39 -1.58
CA ASN A 75 -15.77 -30.48 -2.49
C ASN A 75 -15.47 -29.12 -3.15
N LYS A 76 -16.52 -28.39 -3.58
CA LYS A 76 -16.37 -27.02 -4.10
C LYS A 76 -15.75 -26.08 -3.05
N ARG A 77 -16.24 -26.13 -1.80
CA ARG A 77 -15.70 -25.32 -0.68
C ARG A 77 -14.25 -25.68 -0.35
N LYS A 78 -13.93 -26.98 -0.32
CA LYS A 78 -12.56 -27.49 -0.13
C LYS A 78 -11.62 -26.95 -1.21
N LYS A 79 -11.96 -27.11 -2.49
CA LYS A 79 -11.15 -26.59 -3.62
C LYS A 79 -10.95 -25.08 -3.54
N GLN A 80 -11.98 -24.33 -3.14
CA GLN A 80 -11.86 -22.89 -2.96
C GLN A 80 -10.90 -22.52 -1.83
N ALA A 81 -10.97 -23.23 -0.69
CA ALA A 81 -10.06 -23.03 0.43
C ALA A 81 -8.60 -23.38 0.07
N GLU A 82 -8.39 -24.46 -0.68
CA GLU A 82 -7.08 -24.88 -1.21
C GLU A 82 -6.46 -23.80 -2.11
N ASN A 83 -7.25 -23.28 -3.07
CA ASN A 83 -6.81 -22.21 -3.96
C ASN A 83 -6.47 -20.92 -3.19
N ASN A 84 -7.25 -20.59 -2.16
CA ASN A 84 -6.99 -19.41 -1.33
C ASN A 84 -5.76 -19.60 -0.43
N TYR A 85 -5.54 -20.80 0.10
CA TYR A 85 -4.33 -21.14 0.85
C TYR A 85 -3.09 -21.01 -0.05
N LYS A 86 -3.11 -21.59 -1.26
CA LYS A 86 -2.01 -21.47 -2.23
C LYS A 86 -1.67 -20.01 -2.49
N LYS A 87 -2.67 -19.18 -2.81
CA LYS A 87 -2.48 -17.73 -3.01
C LYS A 87 -1.89 -17.01 -1.78
N ALA A 88 -2.35 -17.37 -0.59
CA ALA A 88 -1.86 -16.78 0.66
C ALA A 88 -0.42 -17.19 0.98
N LYS A 89 -0.09 -18.48 0.76
CA LYS A 89 1.25 -19.02 0.89
C LYS A 89 2.21 -18.38 -0.11
N ASP A 90 1.86 -18.36 -1.39
CA ASP A 90 2.66 -17.72 -2.44
C ASP A 90 2.92 -16.23 -2.13
N LYS A 91 1.96 -15.55 -1.50
CA LYS A 91 2.14 -14.15 -1.07
C LYS A 91 3.10 -14.03 0.12
N TYR A 92 2.99 -14.91 1.12
CA TYR A 92 3.90 -14.94 2.26
C TYR A 92 5.32 -15.26 1.83
N ASP A 93 5.51 -16.35 1.07
CA ASP A 93 6.82 -16.80 0.59
C ASP A 93 7.52 -15.69 -0.21
N ARG A 94 6.80 -15.02 -1.12
CA ARG A 94 7.36 -13.86 -1.86
C ARG A 94 7.86 -12.74 -0.96
N ILE A 95 7.12 -12.40 0.10
CA ILE A 95 7.52 -11.33 1.03
C ILE A 95 8.75 -11.74 1.84
N VAL A 96 8.78 -13.00 2.31
CA VAL A 96 9.87 -13.54 3.11
C VAL A 96 11.16 -13.63 2.28
N THR A 97 11.11 -14.20 1.08
CA THR A 97 12.28 -14.28 0.19
C THR A 97 12.85 -12.90 -0.10
N GLN A 98 12.01 -11.92 -0.45
CA GLN A 98 12.47 -10.54 -0.68
C GLN A 98 13.17 -9.92 0.54
N ARG A 99 12.69 -10.20 1.76
CA ARG A 99 13.30 -9.71 2.99
C ARG A 99 14.65 -10.37 3.25
N ILE A 100 14.74 -11.69 3.09
CA ILE A 100 15.97 -12.45 3.28
C ILE A 100 17.03 -11.98 2.30
N ASP A 101 16.68 -11.89 1.01
CA ASP A 101 17.59 -11.42 -0.04
C ASP A 101 18.11 -10.01 0.27
N LEU A 102 17.22 -9.10 0.70
CA LEU A 102 17.63 -7.75 1.09
C LEU A 102 18.54 -7.75 2.33
N SER A 103 18.27 -8.61 3.31
CA SER A 103 19.11 -8.74 4.52
C SER A 103 20.51 -9.24 4.18
N ASN A 104 20.60 -10.24 3.29
CA ASN A 104 21.88 -10.79 2.83
C ASN A 104 22.68 -9.73 2.08
N LYS A 105 22.03 -8.95 1.20
CA LYS A 105 22.68 -7.83 0.51
C LYS A 105 23.23 -6.77 1.46
N LEU A 106 22.49 -6.48 2.53
CA LEU A 106 22.94 -5.53 3.54
C LEU A 106 24.15 -6.04 4.32
N ALA A 107 24.20 -7.34 4.61
CA ALA A 107 25.36 -7.98 5.22
C ALA A 107 26.58 -7.98 4.26
N GLU A 108 26.37 -8.32 2.99
CA GLU A 108 27.40 -8.28 1.95
C GLU A 108 28.02 -6.88 1.82
N ILE A 109 27.20 -5.82 1.80
CA ILE A 109 27.68 -4.43 1.79
C ILE A 109 28.48 -4.12 3.06
N ALA A 110 28.05 -4.62 4.22
CA ALA A 110 28.76 -4.39 5.47
C ALA A 110 30.14 -5.07 5.46
N GLU A 111 30.24 -6.30 4.96
CA GLU A 111 31.50 -7.03 4.80
C GLU A 111 32.41 -6.35 3.78
N HIS A 112 31.89 -5.98 2.60
CA HIS A 112 32.63 -5.29 1.54
C HIS A 112 33.31 -4.01 2.06
N ASN A 113 32.57 -3.20 2.83
CA ASN A 113 33.08 -1.98 3.46
C ASN A 113 34.22 -2.20 4.47
N THR A 114 34.38 -3.41 5.03
CA THR A 114 35.45 -3.72 5.99
C THR A 114 36.75 -4.19 5.33
N GLY A 115 36.65 -4.85 4.18
CA GLY A 115 37.79 -5.53 3.54
C GLY A 115 38.47 -4.73 2.42
N TRP A 116 37.74 -3.87 1.71
CA TRP A 116 38.22 -3.28 0.45
C TRP A 116 38.42 -1.78 0.59
N LYS A 117 39.68 -1.34 0.62
CA LYS A 117 40.04 0.10 0.72
C LYS A 117 39.96 0.85 -0.62
N ASN A 118 39.92 0.12 -1.74
CA ASN A 118 40.03 0.68 -3.10
C ASN A 118 38.75 0.52 -3.96
N GLU A 119 37.74 -0.21 -3.49
CA GLU A 119 36.42 -0.30 -4.12
C GLU A 119 35.45 0.55 -3.31
N GLY A 120 34.77 1.51 -3.94
CA GLY A 120 34.03 2.50 -3.16
C GLY A 120 32.84 1.98 -2.39
N LYS A 121 32.37 2.85 -1.50
CA LYS A 121 31.30 2.60 -0.52
C LYS A 121 29.90 2.67 -1.13
N CYS A 122 29.80 2.83 -2.45
CA CYS A 122 28.54 3.06 -3.15
C CYS A 122 28.04 1.75 -3.76
N ALA A 123 26.81 1.36 -3.44
CA ALA A 123 26.18 0.14 -3.92
C ALA A 123 24.87 0.44 -4.64
N ILE A 124 24.71 -0.19 -5.82
CA ILE A 124 23.49 -0.19 -6.60
C ILE A 124 22.96 -1.60 -6.69
N TYR A 125 21.70 -1.78 -6.30
CA TYR A 125 21.04 -3.08 -6.42
C TYR A 125 19.54 -2.90 -6.61
N ARG A 126 18.89 -3.95 -7.10
CA ARG A 126 17.44 -3.92 -7.30
C ARG A 126 16.69 -3.82 -5.98
N SER A 127 15.68 -2.96 -5.94
CA SER A 127 14.83 -2.75 -4.75
C SER A 127 13.98 -3.95 -4.36
N ASP A 128 13.83 -4.92 -5.26
CA ASP A 128 13.11 -6.17 -5.01
C ASP A 128 13.96 -7.23 -4.29
N GLY A 129 15.23 -6.92 -3.99
CA GLY A 129 16.15 -7.86 -3.35
C GLY A 129 16.80 -8.83 -4.32
N LYS A 130 16.38 -8.91 -5.59
CA LYS A 130 16.90 -9.90 -6.54
C LYS A 130 18.16 -9.42 -7.25
N GLY A 131 18.94 -10.36 -7.79
CA GLY A 131 20.17 -10.08 -8.54
C GLY A 131 21.33 -9.65 -7.67
N GLU A 132 22.47 -9.39 -8.32
CA GLU A 132 23.73 -9.04 -7.66
C GLU A 132 23.78 -7.56 -7.25
N ILE A 133 24.78 -7.21 -6.43
CA ILE A 133 25.10 -5.83 -6.05
C ILE A 133 26.19 -5.31 -6.99
N ILE A 134 26.00 -4.10 -7.53
CA ILE A 134 27.05 -3.40 -8.26
C ILE A 134 27.66 -2.37 -7.33
N TYR A 135 28.93 -2.57 -6.99
CA TYR A 135 29.72 -1.58 -6.25
C TYR A 135 30.33 -0.57 -7.22
N ILE A 136 30.33 0.69 -6.82
CA ILE A 136 30.89 1.82 -7.58
C ILE A 136 31.84 2.58 -6.66
N SER A 137 33.01 2.91 -7.20
CA SER A 137 33.94 3.86 -6.58
C SER A 137 33.59 5.27 -6.98
N PRO A 138 33.09 6.15 -6.09
CA PRO A 138 32.77 7.52 -6.47
C PRO A 138 34.04 8.24 -6.93
N SER A 139 33.99 8.88 -8.09
CA SER A 139 35.10 9.68 -8.65
C SER A 139 34.96 11.16 -8.27
N ASP A 140 33.72 11.63 -8.11
CA ASP A 140 33.32 12.98 -7.69
C ASP A 140 32.35 12.93 -6.50
N SER A 141 31.86 14.09 -6.05
CA SER A 141 30.80 14.16 -5.04
C SER A 141 29.45 13.69 -5.58
N GLU A 142 28.76 12.82 -4.84
CA GLU A 142 27.38 12.43 -5.14
C GLU A 142 26.42 13.63 -4.94
N SER A 143 25.48 13.83 -5.87
CA SER A 143 24.57 14.99 -5.82
C SER A 143 23.11 14.57 -5.78
N GLU A 144 22.36 15.07 -4.78
CA GLU A 144 20.90 14.98 -4.73
C GLU A 144 20.26 16.25 -5.27
N ASN A 145 19.20 16.11 -6.08
CA ASN A 145 18.38 17.24 -6.48
C ASN A 145 16.91 16.98 -6.11
N VAL A 146 16.33 17.90 -5.34
CA VAL A 146 14.90 17.91 -4.99
C VAL A 146 14.33 19.27 -5.33
N SER A 147 13.30 19.30 -6.17
CA SER A 147 12.57 20.52 -6.49
C SER A 147 11.14 20.44 -5.97
N SER A 148 10.60 21.57 -5.52
CA SER A 148 9.20 21.67 -5.07
C SER A 148 8.50 22.83 -5.77
N ASN A 149 7.28 22.58 -6.22
CA ASN A 149 6.37 23.63 -6.68
C ASN A 149 5.67 24.22 -5.44
N ILE A 150 5.89 25.51 -5.20
CA ILE A 150 5.35 26.26 -4.06
C ILE A 150 4.41 27.33 -4.61
N THR A 151 3.14 27.27 -4.22
CA THR A 151 2.17 28.32 -4.58
C THR A 151 2.23 29.44 -3.55
N TYR A 152 2.51 30.66 -4.02
CA TYR A 152 2.56 31.88 -3.21
C TYR A 152 1.60 32.94 -3.75
N TYR A 153 1.18 33.83 -2.86
CA TYR A 153 0.31 34.97 -3.19
C TYR A 153 0.99 36.26 -2.73
N PRO A 154 1.07 37.29 -3.61
CA PRO A 154 1.57 38.59 -3.21
C PRO A 154 0.61 39.23 -2.18
N VAL A 155 1.17 40.05 -1.30
CA VAL A 155 0.44 40.84 -0.30
C VAL A 155 0.92 42.27 -0.43
N ASP A 156 0.02 43.23 -0.24
CA ASP A 156 0.33 44.65 -0.41
C ASP A 156 1.38 45.14 0.60
N GLU A 157 1.45 44.53 1.79
CA GLU A 157 2.47 44.76 2.80
C GLU A 157 3.04 43.45 3.34
N GLY A 158 4.37 43.32 3.36
CA GLY A 158 5.10 42.20 3.96
C GLY A 158 5.48 41.07 2.99
N ALA A 159 5.90 39.93 3.55
CA ALA A 159 6.35 38.77 2.78
C ALA A 159 5.16 37.97 2.21
N PRO A 160 5.27 37.42 0.99
CA PRO A 160 4.20 36.63 0.36
C PRO A 160 3.87 35.39 1.19
N TYR A 161 2.58 35.08 1.30
CA TYR A 161 2.13 33.86 1.99
C TYR A 161 2.10 32.66 1.03
N SER A 162 2.61 31.53 1.51
CA SER A 162 2.45 30.24 0.82
C SER A 162 1.23 29.49 1.34
N SER A 163 0.46 28.88 0.44
CA SER A 163 -0.70 28.05 0.81
C SER A 163 -0.36 26.56 0.78
N TYR A 164 0.42 26.16 -0.23
CA TYR A 164 0.65 24.77 -0.53
C TYR A 164 1.95 24.54 -1.29
N ALA A 165 2.60 23.41 -1.00
CA ALA A 165 3.82 22.96 -1.68
C ALA A 165 3.74 21.47 -2.04
N ARG A 166 4.23 21.11 -3.23
CA ARG A 166 4.44 19.71 -3.67
C ARG A 166 5.87 19.53 -4.16
N VAL A 167 6.51 18.45 -3.75
CA VAL A 167 7.74 17.98 -4.41
C VAL A 167 7.39 17.65 -5.87
N SER A 168 8.04 18.33 -6.81
CA SER A 168 7.81 18.19 -8.24
C SER A 168 8.72 17.12 -8.84
N SER A 169 10.01 17.17 -8.48
CA SER A 169 10.98 16.14 -8.87
C SER A 169 11.92 15.82 -7.72
N LYS A 170 12.38 14.57 -7.70
CA LYS A 170 13.47 14.10 -6.86
C LYS A 170 14.36 13.22 -7.72
N GLY A 171 15.64 13.54 -7.77
CA GLY A 171 16.64 12.83 -8.54
C GLY A 171 17.97 12.80 -7.81
N ALA A 172 18.90 12.08 -8.39
CA ALA A 172 20.26 12.03 -7.90
C ALA A 172 21.21 11.79 -9.08
N THR A 173 22.39 12.38 -9.04
CA THR A 173 23.44 12.15 -10.03
C THR A 173 24.63 11.54 -9.32
N VAL A 174 25.15 10.45 -9.90
CA VAL A 174 26.26 9.69 -9.35
C VAL A 174 27.26 9.46 -10.47
N ALA A 175 28.49 9.93 -10.27
CA ALA A 175 29.63 9.64 -11.12
C ALA A 175 30.62 8.76 -10.35
N GLY A 176 31.18 7.76 -11.01
CA GLY A 176 32.14 6.87 -10.39
C GLY A 176 32.69 5.81 -11.32
N ILE A 177 33.43 4.88 -10.76
CA ILE A 177 34.13 3.82 -11.47
C ILE A 177 33.53 2.49 -11.04
N ILE A 178 33.03 1.71 -12.00
CA ILE A 178 32.72 0.30 -11.79
C ILE A 178 34.05 -0.45 -11.77
N VAL A 179 34.40 -0.99 -10.60
CA VAL A 179 35.59 -1.82 -10.41
C VAL A 179 35.21 -3.28 -10.59
N GLY A 180 36.02 -3.99 -11.39
CA GLY A 180 35.89 -5.42 -11.62
C GLY A 180 37.22 -6.11 -11.35
N LYS A 181 37.17 -7.43 -11.14
CA LYS A 181 38.39 -8.24 -11.03
C LYS A 181 39.18 -8.22 -12.33
N ASP A 182 38.46 -8.18 -13.44
CA ASP A 182 38.93 -8.10 -14.80
C ASP A 182 37.99 -7.21 -15.62
N LYS A 183 38.44 -6.84 -16.82
CA LYS A 183 37.62 -6.07 -17.77
C LYS A 183 36.26 -6.74 -18.07
N ALA A 184 36.22 -8.07 -18.12
CA ALA A 184 35.01 -8.82 -18.41
C ALA A 184 33.96 -8.68 -17.30
N ASP A 185 34.37 -8.71 -16.03
CA ASP A 185 33.47 -8.51 -14.89
C ASP A 185 32.92 -7.07 -14.84
N SER A 186 33.75 -6.06 -15.06
CA SER A 186 33.30 -4.66 -15.16
C SER A 186 32.26 -4.50 -16.27
N TYR A 187 32.50 -5.12 -17.43
CA TYR A 187 31.60 -5.09 -18.57
C TYR A 187 30.28 -5.83 -18.30
N ARG A 188 30.33 -6.97 -17.61
CA ARG A 188 29.15 -7.72 -17.16
C ARG A 188 28.29 -6.89 -16.20
N LYS A 189 28.92 -6.20 -15.23
CA LYS A 189 28.25 -5.28 -14.30
C LYS A 189 27.58 -4.12 -15.05
N TRP A 190 28.28 -3.52 -16.01
CA TRP A 190 27.71 -2.47 -16.87
C TRP A 190 26.50 -2.95 -17.68
N HIS A 191 26.61 -4.12 -18.31
CA HIS A 191 25.50 -4.72 -19.06
C HIS A 191 24.30 -5.05 -18.18
N MET A 192 24.54 -5.53 -16.96
CA MET A 192 23.49 -5.77 -15.99
C MET A 192 22.76 -4.47 -15.64
N LEU A 193 23.50 -3.39 -15.42
CA LEU A 193 22.93 -2.06 -15.16
C LEU A 193 22.11 -1.55 -16.36
N SER A 194 22.63 -1.72 -17.58
CA SER A 194 21.93 -1.39 -18.82
C SER A 194 20.62 -2.16 -18.98
N ARG A 195 20.64 -3.46 -18.67
CA ARG A 195 19.42 -4.30 -18.66
C ARG A 195 18.40 -3.83 -17.63
N TRP A 196 18.86 -3.38 -16.45
CA TRP A 196 17.98 -2.81 -15.44
C TRP A 196 17.36 -1.48 -15.90
N ASN A 197 18.12 -0.65 -16.61
CA ASN A 197 17.64 0.57 -17.21
C ASN A 197 16.56 0.30 -18.27
N SER A 198 16.84 -0.56 -19.26
CA SER A 198 15.89 -0.87 -20.35
C SER A 198 14.60 -1.54 -19.85
N SER A 199 14.71 -2.38 -18.80
CA SER A 199 13.57 -3.02 -18.16
C SER A 199 12.83 -2.11 -17.17
N HIS A 200 13.29 -0.87 -16.96
CA HIS A 200 12.74 0.09 -16.00
C HIS A 200 12.60 -0.51 -14.58
N ILE A 201 13.63 -1.23 -14.14
CA ILE A 201 13.65 -1.88 -12.84
C ILE A 201 13.94 -0.84 -11.75
N ARG A 202 13.18 -0.91 -10.65
CA ARG A 202 13.39 -0.05 -9.47
C ARG A 202 14.64 -0.45 -8.71
N LEU A 203 15.53 0.51 -8.50
CA LEU A 203 16.82 0.34 -7.84
C LEU A 203 16.83 1.03 -6.48
N THR A 204 17.69 0.50 -5.61
CA THR A 204 18.11 1.13 -4.37
C THR A 204 19.55 1.54 -4.57
N TYR A 205 19.82 2.82 -4.32
CA TYR A 205 21.15 3.39 -4.30
C TYR A 205 21.55 3.59 -2.84
N ARG A 206 22.79 3.23 -2.50
CA ARG A 206 23.35 3.40 -1.17
C ARG A 206 24.80 3.87 -1.31
N GLY A 207 25.05 5.15 -1.07
CA GLY A 207 26.37 5.76 -0.96
C GLY A 207 26.39 6.69 0.25
N ASP A 208 26.82 7.93 0.06
CA ASP A 208 26.70 8.99 1.06
C ASP A 208 25.22 9.28 1.38
N PHE A 209 24.35 9.09 0.38
CA PHE A 209 22.91 9.02 0.59
C PHE A 209 22.32 7.65 0.26
N CYS A 210 21.15 7.38 0.83
CA CYS A 210 20.44 6.11 0.64
C CYS A 210 18.97 6.33 0.30
N TYR A 211 18.57 5.92 -0.91
CA TYR A 211 17.17 5.92 -1.30
C TYR A 211 16.75 4.67 -2.05
N LYS A 212 15.48 4.34 -1.84
CA LYS A 212 14.76 3.27 -2.52
C LYS A 212 13.86 3.89 -3.59
N HIS A 213 13.58 3.14 -4.66
CA HIS A 213 12.66 3.52 -5.74
C HIS A 213 13.21 4.53 -6.75
N TYR A 214 14.51 4.45 -7.03
CA TYR A 214 15.07 5.11 -8.19
C TYR A 214 14.88 4.28 -9.46
N LEU A 215 14.65 4.98 -10.58
CA LEU A 215 14.89 4.46 -11.92
C LEU A 215 16.09 5.21 -12.49
N ILE A 216 16.84 4.55 -13.36
CA ILE A 216 17.87 5.21 -14.17
C ILE A 216 17.14 6.05 -15.22
N ALA A 217 17.45 7.35 -15.26
CA ALA A 217 16.92 8.30 -16.23
C ALA A 217 17.90 8.54 -17.37
N SER A 218 19.20 8.54 -17.07
CA SER A 218 20.29 8.61 -18.04
C SER A 218 21.48 7.83 -17.50
N MET A 219 22.25 7.24 -18.41
CA MET A 219 23.42 6.42 -18.08
C MET A 219 24.44 6.55 -19.20
N ASN A 220 25.63 7.03 -18.83
CA ASN A 220 26.78 7.18 -19.71
C ASN A 220 27.96 6.39 -19.14
N ASN A 221 28.81 5.86 -20.00
CA ASN A 221 30.11 5.32 -19.63
C ASN A 221 31.22 5.88 -20.50
N ASP A 222 32.42 5.87 -19.94
CA ASP A 222 33.66 6.16 -20.64
C ASP A 222 34.68 5.06 -20.30
N TYR A 223 35.53 4.75 -21.28
CA TYR A 223 36.58 3.74 -21.19
C TYR A 223 37.98 4.39 -21.13
N LYS A 224 38.09 5.68 -20.75
CA LYS A 224 39.39 6.38 -20.54
C LYS A 224 40.40 5.44 -19.90
N ASN A 225 41.61 5.31 -20.46
CA ASN A 225 42.84 4.58 -20.01
C ASN A 225 42.81 3.71 -18.73
N LEU A 226 41.70 3.04 -18.46
CA LEU A 226 41.42 2.18 -17.33
C LEU A 226 41.43 0.78 -17.93
N ARG A 227 42.44 0.00 -17.58
CA ARG A 227 42.67 -1.33 -18.18
C ARG A 227 41.45 -2.23 -18.00
N ASP A 228 40.95 -2.29 -16.77
CA ASP A 228 39.93 -3.25 -16.34
C ASP A 228 38.65 -2.58 -15.78
N ASN A 229 38.66 -1.27 -15.57
CA ASN A 229 37.58 -0.54 -14.92
C ASN A 229 36.82 0.35 -15.91
N ILE A 230 35.58 0.72 -15.57
CA ILE A 230 34.71 1.54 -16.43
C ILE A 230 34.25 2.77 -15.65
N GLU A 231 34.49 3.97 -16.17
CA GLU A 231 33.94 5.21 -15.62
C GLU A 231 32.47 5.34 -16.04
N VAL A 232 31.60 5.70 -15.13
CA VAL A 232 30.15 5.77 -15.33
C VAL A 232 29.57 7.04 -14.73
N SER A 233 28.58 7.60 -15.42
CA SER A 233 27.77 8.71 -14.93
C SER A 233 26.29 8.34 -15.04
N LEU A 234 25.61 8.31 -13.90
CA LEU A 234 24.24 7.85 -13.76
C LEU A 234 23.38 8.99 -13.24
N THR A 235 22.27 9.26 -13.92
CA THR A 235 21.22 10.14 -13.41
C THR A 235 20.02 9.30 -13.02
N PHE A 236 19.56 9.43 -11.79
CA PHE A 236 18.40 8.75 -11.25
C PHE A 236 17.19 9.68 -11.15
N ARG A 237 16.01 9.09 -11.35
CA ARG A 237 14.72 9.73 -11.08
C ARG A 237 13.91 8.91 -10.10
N PHE A 238 13.41 9.57 -9.05
CA PHE A 238 12.59 8.93 -8.04
C PHE A 238 11.18 8.66 -8.57
N VAL A 239 10.64 7.47 -8.28
CA VAL A 239 9.29 7.07 -8.73
C VAL A 239 8.45 6.54 -7.57
N TYR A 240 7.30 7.16 -7.36
CA TYR A 240 6.28 6.67 -6.43
C TYR A 240 5.51 5.49 -7.01
N GLN A 241 5.19 4.49 -6.19
CA GLN A 241 4.22 3.46 -6.59
C GLN A 241 2.82 4.06 -6.67
N ALA A 242 2.23 4.07 -7.86
CA ALA A 242 0.81 4.35 -8.01
C ALA A 242 -0.01 3.19 -7.42
N LYS A 243 -0.84 3.47 -6.41
CA LYS A 243 -1.86 2.51 -5.96
C LYS A 243 -3.00 2.55 -6.96
N ILE A 244 -3.04 1.59 -7.87
CA ILE A 244 -4.18 1.42 -8.77
C ILE A 244 -5.29 0.74 -7.95
N THR A 245 -6.26 1.52 -7.49
CA THR A 245 -7.50 0.98 -6.91
C THR A 245 -8.46 0.70 -8.05
N THR A 246 -8.30 -0.45 -8.70
CA THR A 246 -9.31 -0.94 -9.65
C THR A 246 -10.50 -1.43 -8.84
N SER A 247 -11.63 -0.73 -8.89
CA SER A 247 -12.88 -1.29 -8.40
C SER A 247 -13.34 -2.34 -9.40
N ASN A 248 -13.36 -3.62 -9.00
CA ASN A 248 -14.04 -4.66 -9.78
C ASN A 248 -15.57 -4.52 -9.75
N ASP A 249 -16.10 -3.46 -9.14
CA ASP A 249 -17.51 -3.12 -9.25
C ASP A 249 -17.80 -2.63 -10.67
N SER A 250 -18.46 -3.48 -11.45
CA SER A 250 -19.13 -3.19 -12.71
C SER A 250 -20.35 -2.26 -12.52
N LYS A 251 -20.31 -1.37 -11.54
CA LYS A 251 -21.30 -0.30 -11.44
C LYS A 251 -20.87 0.80 -12.38
N HIS A 252 -21.52 0.86 -13.54
CA HIS A 252 -21.55 2.05 -14.37
C HIS A 252 -22.04 3.22 -13.52
N HIS A 253 -21.12 3.97 -12.91
CA HIS A 253 -21.40 5.31 -12.48
C HIS A 253 -21.59 6.12 -13.77
N ARG A 254 -22.85 6.27 -14.20
CA ARG A 254 -23.23 7.35 -15.09
C ARG A 254 -22.66 8.62 -14.45
N LYS A 255 -21.68 9.24 -15.11
CA LYS A 255 -21.22 10.58 -14.76
C LYS A 255 -22.45 11.48 -14.85
N SER A 256 -23.15 11.71 -13.73
CA SER A 256 -24.05 12.85 -13.66
C SER A 256 -23.13 14.06 -13.76
N SER A 257 -23.19 14.75 -14.89
CA SER A 257 -22.65 16.09 -15.02
C SER A 257 -23.04 16.86 -13.76
N LYS A 258 -22.04 17.26 -12.98
CA LYS A 258 -22.22 18.01 -11.74
C LYS A 258 -22.51 19.45 -12.12
N ALA A 259 -23.69 19.66 -12.68
CA ALA A 259 -24.28 20.94 -13.02
C ALA A 259 -25.78 20.88 -12.73
N SER A 260 -26.12 20.55 -11.50
CA SER A 260 -27.35 21.05 -10.89
C SER A 260 -27.00 21.50 -9.48
N LYS A 261 -27.03 22.82 -9.28
CA LYS A 261 -27.18 23.42 -7.96
C LYS A 261 -28.54 22.97 -7.43
N SER A 262 -28.63 21.79 -6.82
CA SER A 262 -29.72 21.48 -5.90
C SER A 262 -29.19 21.66 -4.48
N VAL A 263 -29.64 22.74 -3.86
CA VAL A 263 -29.53 22.99 -2.42
C VAL A 263 -30.46 22.00 -1.72
N ALA A 264 -30.08 20.74 -1.67
CA ALA A 264 -30.79 19.71 -0.91
C ALA A 264 -29.83 18.58 -0.52
N GLY A 265 -28.62 18.94 -0.10
CA GLY A 265 -27.78 18.02 0.66
C GLY A 265 -28.35 17.91 2.07
N ASN A 266 -28.99 16.79 2.38
CA ASN A 266 -29.33 16.38 3.74
C ASN A 266 -28.04 16.12 4.53
N ARG A 267 -27.34 17.21 4.87
CA ARG A 267 -26.28 17.19 5.87
C ARG A 267 -26.99 17.02 7.19
N ASN A 268 -26.75 15.89 7.85
CA ASN A 268 -27.10 15.69 9.24
C ASN A 268 -26.31 16.74 10.06
N LYS A 269 -26.85 17.95 10.14
CA LYS A 269 -26.23 19.09 10.80
C LYS A 269 -26.34 18.80 12.29
N LYS A 270 -25.23 18.35 12.88
CA LYS A 270 -25.08 18.34 14.33
C LYS A 270 -25.08 19.80 14.76
N TYR A 271 -26.15 20.22 15.42
CA TYR A 271 -26.23 21.53 16.05
C TYR A 271 -26.01 21.33 17.54
N THR A 272 -25.23 22.22 18.14
CA THR A 272 -25.13 22.30 19.60
C THR A 272 -26.13 23.34 20.08
N ALA A 273 -27.00 22.99 21.03
CA ALA A 273 -27.90 23.94 21.66
C ALA A 273 -27.18 24.59 22.85
N ILE A 274 -27.11 25.93 22.86
CA ILE A 274 -26.56 26.72 23.95
C ILE A 274 -27.64 27.64 24.51
N THR A 275 -27.61 27.91 25.81
CA THR A 275 -28.51 28.88 26.45
C THR A 275 -27.82 30.25 26.46
N ILE A 276 -28.51 31.26 25.93
CA ILE A 276 -28.02 32.65 25.90
C ILE A 276 -27.92 33.17 27.33
N LYS A 277 -26.78 33.76 27.67
CA LYS A 277 -26.57 34.45 28.96
C LYS A 277 -26.71 35.95 28.78
N SER A 278 -27.01 36.67 29.86
CA SER A 278 -27.03 38.14 29.85
C SER A 278 -25.67 38.68 29.39
N GLY A 279 -25.68 39.52 28.35
CA GLY A 279 -24.47 40.07 27.73
C GLY A 279 -24.00 39.33 26.46
N ASP A 280 -24.58 38.18 26.12
CA ASP A 280 -24.28 37.52 24.84
C ASP A 280 -24.92 38.29 23.67
N THR A 281 -24.18 38.39 22.57
CA THR A 281 -24.70 38.90 21.28
C THR A 281 -24.55 37.84 20.21
N LEU A 282 -25.43 37.87 19.20
CA LEU A 282 -25.36 36.91 18.09
C LEU A 282 -24.03 37.02 17.34
N TRP A 283 -23.43 38.21 17.29
CA TRP A 283 -22.11 38.46 16.71
C TRP A 283 -20.97 37.81 17.51
N ALA A 284 -20.97 37.96 18.84
CA ALA A 284 -19.96 37.34 19.71
C ALA A 284 -20.06 35.81 19.65
N LEU A 285 -21.28 35.26 19.65
CA LEU A 285 -21.51 33.83 19.49
C LEU A 285 -21.08 33.34 18.10
N SER A 286 -21.34 34.10 17.05
CA SER A 286 -20.88 33.83 15.67
C SER A 286 -19.35 33.69 15.60
N LYS A 287 -18.61 34.62 16.23
CA LYS A 287 -17.15 34.56 16.31
C LYS A 287 -16.65 33.37 17.14
N LYS A 288 -17.30 33.09 18.27
CA LYS A 288 -16.91 32.01 19.19
C LYS A 288 -17.12 30.61 18.59
N TYR A 289 -18.19 30.42 17.83
CA TYR A 289 -18.57 29.10 17.26
C TYR A 289 -18.32 29.00 15.74
N GLY A 290 -17.60 29.96 15.14
CA GLY A 290 -17.20 29.90 13.73
C GLY A 290 -18.38 29.87 12.73
N SER A 291 -19.54 30.39 13.10
CA SER A 291 -20.76 30.42 12.29
C SER A 291 -21.10 31.85 11.91
N SER A 292 -21.63 32.14 10.71
CA SER A 292 -22.02 33.52 10.39
C SER A 292 -23.32 33.95 11.09
N VAL A 293 -23.42 35.21 11.49
CA VAL A 293 -24.63 35.80 12.11
C VAL A 293 -25.88 35.53 11.28
N GLN A 294 -25.81 35.72 9.96
CA GLN A 294 -26.92 35.47 9.04
C GLN A 294 -27.29 33.98 8.93
N TRP A 295 -26.31 33.09 9.06
CA TRP A 295 -26.59 31.66 9.16
C TRP A 295 -27.29 31.31 10.48
N MET A 296 -26.80 31.85 11.61
CA MET A 296 -27.38 31.60 12.93
C MET A 296 -28.82 32.14 13.03
N ALA A 297 -29.08 33.34 12.53
CA ALA A 297 -30.42 33.93 12.51
C ALA A 297 -31.40 33.06 11.73
N ARG A 298 -30.98 32.56 10.56
CA ARG A 298 -31.79 31.69 9.71
C ARG A 298 -32.05 30.31 10.32
N VAL A 299 -31.05 29.68 10.94
CA VAL A 299 -31.19 28.36 11.58
C VAL A 299 -32.08 28.42 12.82
N ASN A 300 -32.11 29.56 13.50
CA ASN A 300 -32.88 29.76 14.73
C ASN A 300 -34.16 30.58 14.53
N HIS A 301 -34.53 30.87 13.28
CA HIS A 301 -35.71 31.66 12.92
C HIS A 301 -35.79 33.03 13.63
N ILE A 302 -34.64 33.66 13.88
CA ILE A 302 -34.54 34.96 14.52
C ILE A 302 -34.81 36.04 13.46
N LYS A 303 -35.90 36.79 13.63
CA LYS A 303 -36.27 37.89 12.72
C LYS A 303 -35.33 39.08 12.83
N ASN A 304 -34.92 39.45 14.04
CA ASN A 304 -34.00 40.54 14.29
C ASN A 304 -32.71 39.99 14.95
N PRO A 305 -31.59 39.87 14.20
CA PRO A 305 -30.31 39.36 14.71
C PRO A 305 -29.75 40.11 15.92
N ASN A 306 -30.17 41.37 16.12
CA ASN A 306 -29.71 42.21 17.23
C ASN A 306 -30.57 42.07 18.49
N LEU A 307 -31.68 41.32 18.43
CA LEU A 307 -32.60 41.15 19.54
C LEU A 307 -32.68 39.67 19.95
N ILE A 308 -31.87 39.31 20.94
CA ILE A 308 -31.87 37.99 21.55
C ILE A 308 -32.04 38.11 23.06
N TYR A 309 -32.75 37.18 23.68
CA TYR A 309 -33.09 37.25 25.10
C TYR A 309 -32.28 36.23 25.91
N PRO A 310 -31.78 36.61 27.10
CA PRO A 310 -31.19 35.69 28.05
C PRO A 310 -32.16 34.54 28.41
N GLY A 311 -31.64 33.34 28.58
CA GLY A 311 -32.43 32.13 28.87
C GLY A 311 -32.94 31.39 27.62
N ASN A 312 -32.92 32.02 26.44
CA ASN A 312 -33.32 31.35 25.21
C ASN A 312 -32.27 30.34 24.73
N LYS A 313 -32.72 29.20 24.23
CA LYS A 313 -31.86 28.20 23.59
C LYS A 313 -31.63 28.56 22.12
N ILE A 314 -30.38 28.67 21.71
CA ILE A 314 -29.97 28.92 20.33
C ILE A 314 -29.08 27.77 19.83
N ARG A 315 -29.28 27.39 18.57
CA ARG A 315 -28.56 26.33 17.85
C ARG A 315 -27.35 26.93 17.14
N VAL A 316 -26.17 26.41 17.42
CA VAL A 316 -24.90 26.80 16.79
C VAL A 316 -24.24 25.60 16.09
N ALA A 317 -23.31 25.85 15.16
CA ALA A 317 -22.55 24.78 14.49
C ALA A 317 -21.48 24.18 15.40
#